data_AF-A0A847BK18-F1
#
_entry.id   AF-A0A847BK18-F1
#
_cell.length_a   1.000
_cell.length_b   1.000
_cell.length_c   1.000
_cell.angle_alpha   90.00
_cell.angle_beta   90.00
_cell.angle_gamma   90.00
#
_symmetry.space_group_name_H-M   'P 1'
#
loop_
_entity.id
_entity.type
_entity.pdbx_description
1 polymer ?
#
loop_
_entity_poly.entity_id
_entity_poly.type
_entity_poly.pdbx_seq_one_letter_code
_entity_poly.pdbx_strand_id
1 'polypeptide(L)'
;MLKSMTGYGSGSAENNNLSVKIEVKSVNHRFLDVSVRVPRSFLCFENTLRSLVQERIKRGKVDVFVNLEHLESSGRQVHLDRGLAKSYFAALTELENLTGSNNYEPVSVLSQFIDLFIEVDEPIDEESISDVLSRAMETALTELE
;
A
#
# COMPACT_ATOMS: atom_id res chain seq x y z
N MET A 1 -26.91 0.03 -30.10
CA MET A 1 -26.21 1.32 -30.22
C MET A 1 -24.72 1.04 -30.12
N LEU A 2 -23.90 1.50 -31.07
CA LEU A 2 -22.44 1.40 -30.94
C LEU A 2 -22.01 2.32 -29.81
N LYS A 3 -21.68 1.77 -28.62
CA LYS A 3 -20.98 2.51 -27.58
C LYS A 3 -19.67 3.03 -28.18
N SER A 4 -19.38 4.30 -27.92
CA SER A 4 -18.10 4.90 -28.32
C SER A 4 -16.98 4.04 -27.71
N MET A 5 -16.03 3.55 -28.51
CA MET A 5 -14.92 2.70 -28.04
C MET A 5 -13.86 3.48 -27.23
N THR A 6 -14.19 4.70 -26.79
CA THR A 6 -13.34 5.56 -25.96
C THR A 6 -14.07 5.83 -24.65
N GLY A 7 -13.71 5.07 -23.63
CA GLY A 7 -14.34 5.13 -22.32
C GLY A 7 -13.33 5.40 -21.22
N TYR A 8 -13.78 6.11 -20.19
CA TYR A 8 -13.07 6.26 -18.93
C TYR A 8 -13.95 5.68 -17.82
N GLY A 9 -13.36 4.90 -16.93
CA GLY A 9 -14.02 4.39 -15.75
C GLY A 9 -13.10 4.50 -14.54
N SER A 10 -13.66 4.83 -13.39
CA SER A 10 -12.91 4.88 -12.14
C SER A 10 -13.60 3.98 -11.12
N GLY A 11 -12.82 3.36 -10.25
CA GLY A 11 -13.36 2.55 -9.18
C GLY A 11 -12.46 2.65 -7.97
N SER A 12 -13.08 2.70 -6.80
CA SER A 12 -12.34 2.70 -5.54
C SER A 12 -12.96 1.70 -4.58
N ALA A 13 -12.11 1.02 -3.83
CA ALA A 13 -12.52 0.14 -2.77
C ALA A 13 -11.52 0.25 -1.63
N GLU A 14 -11.99 0.02 -0.42
CA GLU A 14 -11.16 0.02 0.77
C GLU A 14 -11.54 -1.12 1.71
N ASN A 15 -10.62 -1.42 2.61
CA ASN A 15 -10.85 -2.19 3.82
C ASN A 15 -10.20 -1.42 5.00
N ASN A 16 -10.06 -2.04 6.17
CA ASN A 16 -9.52 -1.34 7.35
C ASN A 16 -8.05 -0.90 7.18
N ASN A 17 -7.28 -1.51 6.28
CA ASN A 17 -5.83 -1.36 6.20
C ASN A 17 -5.36 -0.80 4.86
N LEU A 18 -6.21 -0.85 3.83
CA LEU A 18 -5.86 -0.56 2.45
C LEU A 18 -6.98 0.20 1.74
N SER A 19 -6.61 1.27 1.04
CA SER A 19 -7.46 1.96 0.07
C SER A 19 -6.87 1.80 -1.33
N VAL A 20 -7.73 1.49 -2.29
CA VAL A 20 -7.35 1.24 -3.68
C VAL A 20 -8.20 2.12 -4.58
N LYS A 21 -7.55 2.76 -5.54
CA LYS A 21 -8.19 3.45 -6.66
C LYS A 21 -7.68 2.90 -7.98
N ILE A 22 -8.58 2.48 -8.86
CA ILE A 22 -8.28 2.01 -10.19
C ILE A 22 -8.93 2.94 -11.22
N GLU A 23 -8.15 3.36 -12.19
CA GLU A 23 -8.62 4.13 -13.34
C GLU A 23 -8.40 3.31 -14.62
N VAL A 24 -9.47 3.14 -15.40
CA VAL A 24 -9.46 2.41 -16.67
C VAL A 24 -9.71 3.39 -17.79
N LYS A 25 -8.78 3.45 -18.74
CA LYS A 25 -8.90 4.25 -19.97
C LYS A 25 -8.94 3.30 -21.15
N SER A 26 -9.96 3.41 -21.98
CA SER A 26 -10.08 2.64 -23.21
C SER A 26 -10.11 3.55 -24.42
N VAL A 27 -9.53 3.08 -25.52
CA VAL A 27 -9.61 3.73 -26.83
C VAL A 27 -9.88 2.73 -27.94
N ASN A 28 -10.45 3.22 -29.05
CA ASN A 28 -10.74 2.39 -30.20
C ASN A 28 -9.44 1.86 -30.81
N HIS A 29 -9.28 0.55 -30.76
CA HIS A 29 -8.17 -0.16 -31.37
C HIS A 29 -8.67 -1.43 -32.06
N ARG A 30 -7.94 -1.91 -33.07
CA ARG A 30 -8.35 -3.09 -33.86
C ARG A 30 -8.32 -4.38 -33.04
N PHE A 31 -7.32 -4.50 -32.17
CA PHE A 31 -7.11 -5.66 -31.31
C PHE A 31 -7.26 -5.26 -29.84
N LEU A 32 -7.51 -6.25 -28.99
CA LEU A 32 -7.44 -6.05 -27.55
C LEU A 32 -5.97 -5.93 -27.14
N ASP A 33 -5.61 -4.79 -26.56
CA ASP A 33 -4.31 -4.53 -25.96
C ASP A 33 -4.54 -4.04 -24.53
N VAL A 34 -4.01 -4.75 -23.54
CA VAL A 34 -4.25 -4.46 -22.12
C VAL A 34 -2.93 -4.19 -21.42
N SER A 35 -2.77 -2.94 -21.00
CA SER A 35 -1.63 -2.40 -20.29
C SER A 35 -2.06 -2.10 -18.86
N VAL A 36 -1.51 -2.81 -17.89
CA VAL A 36 -1.81 -2.63 -16.46
C VAL A 36 -0.59 -2.02 -15.78
N ARG A 37 -0.76 -0.86 -15.16
CA ARG A 37 0.29 -0.17 -14.40
C ARG A 37 0.01 -0.32 -12.92
N VAL A 38 0.78 -1.19 -12.29
CA VAL A 38 0.68 -1.52 -10.87
C VAL A 38 1.98 -1.11 -10.16
N PRO A 39 1.94 -0.64 -8.90
CA PRO A 39 3.15 -0.42 -8.11
C PRO A 39 3.98 -1.70 -7.97
N ARG A 40 5.31 -1.56 -7.85
CA ARG A 40 6.25 -2.71 -7.84
C ARG A 40 5.92 -3.75 -6.78
N SER A 41 5.44 -3.32 -5.62
CA SER A 41 5.10 -4.19 -4.50
C SER A 41 3.89 -5.11 -4.77
N PHE A 42 3.12 -4.84 -5.83
CA PHE A 42 1.86 -5.54 -6.15
C PHE A 42 1.85 -6.13 -7.56
N LEU A 43 3.03 -6.32 -8.18
CA LEU A 43 3.15 -6.89 -9.53
C LEU A 43 2.55 -8.31 -9.65
N CYS A 44 2.46 -9.06 -8.56
CA CYS A 44 1.80 -10.38 -8.55
C CYS A 44 0.33 -10.31 -9.02
N PHE A 45 -0.36 -9.19 -8.81
CA PHE A 45 -1.76 -8.99 -9.19
C PHE A 45 -1.97 -8.52 -10.63
N GLU A 46 -0.90 -8.21 -11.37
CA GLU A 46 -1.00 -7.67 -12.73
C GLU A 46 -1.78 -8.61 -13.68
N ASN A 47 -1.47 -9.91 -13.61
CA ASN A 47 -2.12 -10.91 -14.46
C ASN A 47 -3.60 -11.12 -14.10
N THR A 48 -3.94 -11.02 -12.81
CA THR A 48 -5.32 -11.12 -12.32
C THR A 48 -6.15 -9.95 -12.86
N LEU A 49 -5.66 -8.71 -12.71
CA LEU A 49 -6.32 -7.51 -13.23
C LEU A 49 -6.45 -7.55 -14.75
N ARG A 50 -5.40 -7.97 -15.46
CA ARG A 50 -5.42 -8.14 -16.92
C ARG A 50 -6.52 -9.11 -17.35
N SER A 51 -6.68 -10.24 -16.65
CA SER A 51 -7.69 -11.25 -16.95
C SER A 51 -9.12 -10.68 -16.80
N LEU A 52 -9.37 -9.91 -15.74
CA LEU A 52 -10.66 -9.23 -15.52
C LEU A 52 -11.01 -8.26 -16.67
N VAL A 53 -10.04 -7.52 -17.20
CA VAL A 53 -10.26 -6.68 -18.40
C VAL A 53 -10.65 -7.54 -19.61
N GLN A 54 -9.92 -8.63 -19.86
CA GLN A 54 -10.11 -9.50 -21.02
C GLN A 54 -11.46 -10.23 -21.01
N GLU A 55 -12.00 -10.49 -19.82
CA GLU A 55 -13.35 -11.03 -19.67
C GLU A 55 -14.42 -10.05 -20.15
N ARG A 56 -14.27 -8.76 -19.81
CA ARG A 56 -15.26 -7.72 -20.08
C ARG A 56 -15.11 -7.04 -21.45
N ILE A 57 -13.88 -6.77 -21.88
CA ILE A 57 -13.57 -6.00 -23.09
C ILE A 57 -12.92 -6.94 -24.10
N LYS A 58 -13.51 -7.05 -25.29
CA LYS A 58 -13.03 -7.95 -26.36
C LYS A 58 -12.20 -7.24 -27.42
N ARG A 59 -12.23 -5.92 -27.46
CA ARG A 59 -11.54 -5.11 -28.48
C ARG A 59 -11.30 -3.69 -27.96
N GLY A 60 -10.13 -3.13 -28.28
CA GLY A 60 -9.72 -1.80 -27.85
C GLY A 60 -8.36 -1.83 -27.16
N LYS A 61 -7.74 -0.66 -27.02
CA LYS A 61 -6.57 -0.53 -26.15
C LYS A 61 -7.06 -0.06 -24.79
N VAL A 62 -6.67 -0.75 -23.73
CA VAL A 62 -7.10 -0.51 -22.37
C VAL A 62 -5.86 -0.28 -21.51
N ASP A 63 -5.75 0.90 -20.94
CA ASP A 63 -4.75 1.26 -19.95
C ASP A 63 -5.40 1.30 -18.57
N VAL A 64 -4.92 0.46 -17.66
CA VAL A 64 -5.37 0.36 -16.26
C VAL A 64 -4.29 0.96 -15.37
N PHE A 65 -4.68 1.89 -14.51
CA PHE A 65 -3.79 2.54 -13.54
C PHE A 65 -4.26 2.18 -12.14
N VAL A 66 -3.39 1.60 -11.33
CA VAL A 66 -3.69 1.20 -9.96
C VAL A 66 -2.93 2.09 -9.00
N ASN A 67 -3.65 2.77 -8.10
CA ASN A 67 -3.10 3.47 -6.95
C ASN A 67 -3.52 2.73 -5.67
N LEU A 68 -2.56 2.46 -4.80
CA LEU A 68 -2.73 1.73 -3.53
C LEU A 68 -2.14 2.57 -2.41
N GLU A 69 -2.94 2.79 -1.37
CA GLU A 69 -2.58 3.58 -0.20
C GLU A 69 -2.86 2.75 1.07
N HIS A 70 -1.89 2.68 1.99
CA HIS A 70 -2.12 2.07 3.30
C HIS A 70 -2.90 3.06 4.17
N LEU A 71 -3.98 2.58 4.78
CA LEU A 71 -4.77 3.38 5.72
C LEU A 71 -4.07 3.36 7.09
N GLU A 72 -3.74 4.54 7.62
CA GLU A 72 -2.94 4.71 8.84
C GLU A 72 -3.54 4.08 10.10
N SER A 73 -4.82 3.67 10.05
CA SER A 73 -5.59 3.18 11.19
C SER A 73 -5.31 1.75 11.61
N SER A 74 -4.57 0.96 10.83
CA SER A 74 -4.47 -0.48 11.09
C SER A 74 -3.06 -1.01 10.85
N GLY A 75 -2.38 -1.34 11.95
CA GLY A 75 -1.24 -2.26 11.90
C GLY A 75 0.16 -1.64 11.95
N ARG A 76 0.35 -0.42 12.47
CA ARG A 76 1.71 0.02 12.80
C ARG A 76 2.17 -0.70 14.07
N GLN A 77 3.07 -1.66 13.93
CA GLN A 77 3.77 -2.24 15.07
C GLN A 77 5.03 -1.43 15.36
N VAL A 78 5.19 -1.06 16.64
CA VAL A 78 6.41 -0.41 17.09
C VAL A 78 7.41 -1.48 17.52
N HIS A 79 8.47 -1.63 16.74
CA HIS A 79 9.59 -2.50 17.06
C HIS A 79 10.67 -1.71 17.80
N LEU A 80 11.04 -2.19 18.99
CA LEU A 80 12.20 -1.69 19.72
C LEU A 80 13.49 -2.26 19.11
N ASP A 81 14.39 -1.42 18.63
CA ASP A 81 15.77 -1.84 18.36
C ASP A 81 16.49 -2.12 19.68
N ARG A 82 16.50 -3.40 20.06
CA ARG A 82 17.09 -3.85 21.33
C ARG A 82 18.60 -3.65 21.38
N GLY A 83 19.29 -3.67 20.24
CA GLY A 83 20.74 -3.48 20.17
C GLY A 83 21.11 -2.02 20.44
N LEU A 84 20.40 -1.12 19.76
CA LEU A 84 20.53 0.32 19.98
C LEU A 84 20.10 0.71 21.40
N ALA A 85 19.00 0.15 21.91
CA ALA A 85 18.51 0.40 23.27
C ALA A 85 19.56 0.08 24.33
N LYS A 86 20.22 -1.08 24.21
CA LYS A 86 21.29 -1.48 25.12
C LYS A 86 22.50 -0.55 25.04
N SER A 87 22.83 -0.08 23.83
CA SER A 87 23.95 0.82 23.60
C SER A 87 23.70 2.19 24.22
N TYR A 88 22.49 2.76 24.04
CA TYR A 88 22.10 4.00 24.71
C TYR A 88 22.07 3.85 26.21
N PHE A 89 21.50 2.76 26.74
CA PHE A 89 21.47 2.53 28.17
C PHE A 89 22.88 2.51 28.77
N ALA A 90 23.82 1.80 28.14
CA ALA A 90 25.21 1.75 28.59
C ALA A 90 25.89 3.14 28.60
N ALA A 91 25.69 3.93 27.54
CA ALA A 91 26.25 5.28 27.44
C ALA A 91 25.65 6.25 28.47
N LEU A 92 24.34 6.13 28.73
CA LEU A 92 23.65 6.93 29.75
C LEU A 92 24.15 6.57 31.17
N THR A 93 24.37 5.28 31.46
CA THR A 93 24.99 4.84 32.72
C THR A 93 26.43 5.33 32.87
N GLU A 94 27.22 5.35 31.79
CA GLU A 94 28.56 5.94 31.82
C GLU A 94 28.50 7.44 32.16
N LEU A 95 27.57 8.17 31.57
CA LEU A 95 27.35 9.59 31.84
C LEU A 95 26.93 9.86 33.30
N GLU A 96 26.09 9.01 33.89
CA GLU A 96 25.74 9.09 35.33
C GLU A 96 26.98 9.01 36.19
N ASN A 97 27.82 8.00 35.94
CA ASN A 97 29.05 7.78 36.70
C ASN A 97 30.02 8.95 36.56
N LEU A 98 30.09 9.58 35.39
CA LEU A 98 30.94 10.75 35.14
C LEU A 98 30.42 12.02 35.82
N THR A 99 29.10 12.20 35.91
CA THR A 99 28.47 13.45 36.38
C THR A 99 28.01 13.40 37.83
N GLY A 100 27.91 12.20 38.43
CA GLY A 100 27.37 11.97 39.77
C GLY A 100 25.87 12.23 39.88
N SER A 101 25.16 12.38 38.76
CA SER A 101 23.71 12.60 38.72
C SER A 101 22.98 11.28 38.60
N ASN A 102 22.23 10.89 39.62
CA ASN A 102 21.43 9.66 39.66
C ASN A 102 19.91 9.93 39.59
N ASN A 103 19.51 11.00 38.88
CA ASN A 103 18.15 11.54 39.01
C ASN A 103 17.41 11.62 37.67
N TYR A 104 17.45 10.53 36.89
CA TYR A 104 16.61 10.39 35.72
C TYR A 104 16.01 8.99 35.61
N GLU A 105 14.87 8.91 34.93
CA GLU A 105 14.19 7.66 34.60
C GLU A 105 14.68 7.19 33.22
N PRO A 106 15.46 6.10 33.12
CA PRO A 106 16.08 5.70 31.86
C PRO A 106 15.07 5.48 30.72
N VAL A 107 13.89 4.95 31.04
CA VAL A 107 12.82 4.74 30.06
C VAL A 107 12.31 6.06 29.47
N SER A 108 12.15 7.10 30.30
CA SER A 108 11.67 8.42 29.85
C SER A 108 12.70 9.19 29.01
N VAL A 109 13.99 8.94 29.24
CA VAL A 109 15.06 9.48 28.40
C VAL A 109 15.11 8.70 27.08
N LEU A 110 15.06 7.37 27.15
CA LEU A 110 15.11 6.51 25.97
C LEU A 110 13.90 6.72 25.05
N SER A 111 12.71 7.01 25.59
CA SER A 111 11.52 7.29 24.77
C SER A 111 11.64 8.54 23.88
N GLN A 112 12.64 9.39 24.11
CA GLN A 112 12.86 10.61 23.31
C GLN A 112 13.70 10.36 22.06
N PHE A 113 14.36 9.20 21.95
CA PHE A 113 15.16 8.82 20.79
C PHE A 113 14.26 8.11 19.76
N ILE A 114 13.91 8.85 18.70
CA ILE A 114 12.95 8.41 17.68
C ILE A 114 13.43 7.19 16.89
N ASP A 115 14.74 6.97 16.83
CA ASP A 115 15.43 5.87 16.16
C ASP A 115 15.36 4.54 16.95
N LEU A 116 14.98 4.57 18.23
CA LEU A 116 14.77 3.36 19.01
C LEU A 116 13.48 2.61 18.64
N PHE A 117 12.52 3.32 18.06
CA PHE A 117 11.18 2.83 17.78
C PHE A 117 10.98 2.81 16.27
N ILE A 118 11.08 1.62 15.69
CA ILE A 118 10.89 1.42 14.26
C ILE A 118 9.41 1.08 14.06
N GLU A 119 8.70 1.94 13.34
CA GLU A 119 7.36 1.63 12.85
C GLU A 119 7.49 0.64 11.69
N VAL A 120 6.85 -0.52 11.82
CA VAL A 120 6.73 -1.51 10.76
C VAL A 120 5.25 -1.66 10.44
N ASP A 121 4.90 -1.48 9.17
CA ASP A 121 3.57 -1.78 8.69
C ASP A 121 3.32 -3.29 8.80
N GLU A 122 2.20 -3.69 9.39
CA GLU A 122 1.77 -5.08 9.37
C GLU A 122 1.60 -5.54 7.93
N PRO A 123 2.13 -6.73 7.59
CA PRO A 123 1.92 -7.29 6.27
C PRO A 123 0.42 -7.56 6.09
N ILE A 124 -0.20 -6.84 5.14
CA ILE A 124 -1.55 -7.12 4.71
C ILE A 124 -1.52 -8.44 3.94
N ASP A 125 -2.44 -9.34 4.27
CA ASP A 125 -2.54 -10.62 3.60
C ASP A 125 -2.93 -10.47 2.11
N GLU A 126 -2.44 -11.39 1.29
CA GLU A 126 -2.61 -11.33 -0.18
C GLU A 126 -4.09 -11.44 -0.60
N GLU A 127 -4.91 -12.15 0.19
CA GLU A 127 -6.33 -12.38 -0.08
C GLU A 127 -7.14 -11.09 0.10
N SER A 128 -6.89 -10.36 1.19
CA SER A 128 -7.45 -9.03 1.48
C SER A 128 -7.09 -8.02 0.40
N ILE A 129 -5.84 -8.02 -0.09
CA ILE A 129 -5.42 -7.15 -1.19
C ILE A 129 -6.17 -7.52 -2.48
N SER A 130 -6.26 -8.82 -2.79
CA SER A 130 -6.94 -9.33 -3.98
C SER A 130 -8.42 -8.96 -3.99
N ASP A 131 -9.11 -9.06 -2.84
CA ASP A 131 -10.52 -8.70 -2.70
C ASP A 131 -10.74 -7.21 -3.01
N VAL A 132 -9.97 -6.32 -2.37
CA VAL A 132 -10.11 -4.86 -2.55
C VAL A 132 -9.80 -4.47 -4.00
N LEU A 133 -8.74 -5.03 -4.60
CA LEU A 133 -8.40 -4.80 -6.00
C LEU A 133 -9.53 -5.23 -6.95
N SER A 134 -10.12 -6.40 -6.71
CA SER A 134 -11.20 -6.94 -7.55
C SER A 134 -12.45 -6.06 -7.48
N ARG A 135 -12.85 -5.62 -6.27
CA ARG A 135 -13.99 -4.71 -6.08
C ARG A 135 -13.78 -3.35 -6.75
N ALA A 136 -12.58 -2.77 -6.62
CA ALA A 136 -12.24 -1.52 -7.30
C ALA A 136 -12.27 -1.68 -8.83
N MET A 137 -11.75 -2.81 -9.33
CA MET A 137 -11.68 -3.10 -10.76
C MET A 137 -13.06 -3.31 -11.38
N GLU A 138 -13.94 -4.06 -10.72
CA GLU A 138 -15.32 -4.26 -11.16
C GLU A 138 -16.09 -2.94 -11.26
N THR A 139 -15.89 -2.07 -10.28
CA THR A 139 -16.50 -0.72 -10.28
C THR A 139 -15.98 0.08 -11.48
N ALA A 140 -14.66 0.13 -11.69
CA ALA A 140 -14.05 0.86 -12.80
C ALA A 140 -14.49 0.33 -14.18
N LEU A 141 -14.63 -0.98 -14.33
CA LEU A 141 -15.11 -1.60 -15.57
C LEU A 141 -16.62 -1.38 -15.80
N THR A 142 -17.39 -1.19 -14.73
CA THR A 142 -18.83 -0.89 -14.81
C THR A 142 -19.07 0.55 -15.24
N GLU A 143 -18.26 1.48 -14.73
CA GLU A 143 -18.30 2.91 -15.12
C GLU A 143 -17.71 3.18 -16.51
N LEU A 144 -17.08 2.19 -17.15
CA LEU A 144 -16.48 2.35 -18.47
C LEU A 144 -17.57 2.56 -19.55
N GLU A 145 -17.85 3.82 -19.86
CA GLU A 145 -18.84 4.24 -20.88
C GLU A 145 -18.35 4.15 -22.33
#